data_AF-A0A7C9DJ13-F1
#
_entry.id   AF-A0A7C9DJ13-F1
#
_cell.length_a   1.000
_cell.length_b   1.000
_cell.length_c   1.000
_cell.angle_alpha   90.00
_cell.angle_beta   90.00
_cell.angle_gamma   90.00
#
_symmetry.space_group_name_H-M   'P 1'
#
loop_
_entity.id
_entity.type
_entity.pdbx_description
1 polymer ?
#
loop_
_entity_poly.entity_id
_entity_poly.type
_entity_poly.pdbx_seq_one_letter_code
_entity_poly.pdbx_strand_id
1 'polypeptide(L)'
;MIAKLLWHPGSFLSLPSHPVVHLIASQQGLSSIRLFSQNRSSLLASYMDKSEEFYRAMKGCSSLASVSVARKLHAQLILTGIGSSVFLQNHLLHMYFSCDLVGDACRAFSEIKHPNIFSWNTMINGLANSHRICEAGELFEKMPQKDVVSWNIMMSAYFNNGRPGDTVRMFLLLLEECIVSPISSSFLCV
;
A
#
# COMPACT_ATOMS: atom_id res chain seq x y z
N MET A 1 -20.32 -22.92 13.97
CA MET A 1 -21.60 -23.01 13.23
C MET A 1 -21.71 -21.78 12.33
N ILE A 2 -21.43 -21.95 11.02
CA ILE A 2 -21.83 -21.09 9.87
C ILE A 2 -21.15 -19.70 9.80
N ALA A 3 -20.46 -19.24 8.73
CA ALA A 3 -20.59 -19.53 7.29
C ALA A 3 -19.23 -19.63 6.56
N LYS A 4 -18.98 -20.81 5.98
CA LYS A 4 -18.33 -20.98 4.68
C LYS A 4 -19.36 -20.63 3.58
N LEU A 5 -18.85 -20.41 2.35
CA LEU A 5 -19.55 -20.26 1.04
C LEU A 5 -19.76 -18.78 0.67
N LEU A 6 -19.17 -18.23 -0.40
CA LEU A 6 -18.89 -18.81 -1.72
C LEU A 6 -17.49 -18.41 -2.22
N TRP A 7 -16.53 -19.33 -2.09
CA TRP A 7 -15.31 -19.40 -2.89
C TRP A 7 -15.29 -20.79 -3.51
N HIS A 8 -15.49 -20.89 -4.82
CA HIS A 8 -15.37 -22.15 -5.56
C HIS A 8 -14.03 -22.17 -6.31
N PRO A 9 -13.08 -23.03 -5.93
CA PRO A 9 -11.88 -23.30 -6.71
C PRO A 9 -12.15 -24.48 -7.64
N GLY A 10 -12.58 -24.23 -8.87
CA GLY A 10 -12.77 -25.34 -9.82
C GLY A 10 -13.60 -25.00 -11.05
N SER A 11 -13.04 -24.21 -11.96
CA SER A 11 -13.47 -24.17 -13.38
C SER A 11 -12.56 -23.26 -14.21
N PHE A 12 -11.29 -23.64 -14.39
CA PHE A 12 -10.44 -23.10 -15.47
C PHE A 12 -9.48 -24.19 -15.97
N LEU A 13 -10.05 -25.30 -16.42
CA LEU A 13 -9.41 -26.18 -17.39
C LEU A 13 -10.19 -26.01 -18.68
N SER A 14 -9.48 -25.62 -19.74
CA SER A 14 -9.91 -25.37 -21.13
C SER A 14 -10.66 -24.06 -21.41
N LEU A 15 -10.04 -23.18 -22.22
CA LEU A 15 -10.62 -22.50 -23.42
C LEU A 15 -9.60 -21.48 -23.99
N PRO A 16 -9.71 -21.09 -25.27
CA PRO A 16 -8.64 -21.21 -26.26
C PRO A 16 -7.92 -19.89 -26.55
N SER A 17 -6.78 -20.03 -27.21
CA SER A 17 -6.00 -19.00 -27.90
C SER A 17 -6.87 -17.95 -28.61
N HIS A 18 -6.92 -16.72 -28.07
CA HIS A 18 -7.55 -15.57 -28.71
C HIS A 18 -6.55 -14.38 -28.78
N PRO A 19 -6.60 -13.53 -29.82
CA PRO A 19 -5.49 -12.67 -30.29
C PRO A 19 -5.14 -11.47 -29.41
N VAL A 20 -5.71 -11.34 -28.20
CA VAL A 20 -5.45 -10.21 -27.29
C VAL A 20 -4.05 -10.31 -26.65
N VAL A 21 -3.44 -11.50 -26.67
CA VAL A 21 -2.09 -11.76 -26.12
C VAL A 21 -0.98 -11.02 -26.89
N HIS A 22 -1.20 -10.65 -28.15
CA HIS A 22 -0.18 -9.97 -28.95
C HIS A 22 -0.11 -8.45 -28.75
N LEU A 23 -1.19 -7.80 -28.28
CA LEU A 23 -1.20 -6.34 -28.09
C LEU A 23 -0.64 -5.90 -26.73
N ILE A 24 -0.46 -6.84 -25.81
CA ILE A 24 0.11 -6.61 -24.48
C ILE A 24 1.66 -6.53 -24.55
N ALA A 25 2.30 -6.86 -25.67
CA ALA A 25 3.74 -7.04 -25.76
C ALA A 25 4.61 -5.76 -25.85
N SER A 26 4.06 -4.55 -25.73
CA SER A 26 4.82 -3.30 -25.97
C SER A 26 5.10 -2.42 -24.74
N GLN A 27 4.89 -2.90 -23.51
CA GLN A 27 5.20 -2.09 -22.32
C GLN A 27 6.14 -2.79 -21.34
N GLN A 28 7.17 -2.04 -20.93
CA GLN A 28 8.34 -2.44 -20.13
C GLN A 28 8.03 -2.99 -18.71
N GLY A 29 6.75 -3.20 -18.36
CA GLY A 29 6.31 -3.71 -17.05
C GLY A 29 5.97 -5.22 -17.00
N LEU A 30 5.92 -5.91 -18.14
CA LEU A 30 5.52 -7.33 -18.19
C LEU A 30 6.66 -8.32 -17.96
N SER A 31 7.91 -7.88 -18.01
CA SER A 31 9.07 -8.72 -17.72
C SER A 31 9.01 -9.27 -16.29
N SER A 32 8.65 -8.44 -15.30
CA SER A 32 8.49 -8.85 -13.89
C SER A 32 7.27 -9.77 -13.66
N ILE A 33 6.17 -9.57 -14.39
CA ILE A 33 4.98 -10.43 -14.31
C ILE A 33 5.24 -11.78 -14.98
N ARG A 34 5.93 -11.81 -16.13
CA ARG A 34 6.35 -13.06 -16.79
C ARG A 34 7.35 -13.83 -15.94
N LEU A 35 8.28 -13.14 -15.28
CA LEU A 35 9.23 -13.72 -14.31
C LEU A 35 8.50 -14.55 -13.24
N PHE A 36 7.42 -14.02 -12.65
CA PHE A 36 6.66 -14.73 -11.62
C PHE A 36 5.93 -15.99 -12.15
N SER A 37 5.54 -16.00 -13.43
CA SER A 37 4.90 -17.16 -14.06
C SER A 37 5.88 -18.22 -14.59
N GLN A 38 7.12 -17.83 -14.90
CA GLN A 38 8.12 -18.68 -15.55
C GLN A 38 9.22 -19.18 -14.59
N ASN A 39 9.47 -18.54 -13.45
CA ASN A 39 10.48 -18.99 -12.48
C ASN A 39 9.91 -19.98 -11.44
N ARG A 40 9.85 -21.27 -11.82
CA ARG A 40 10.09 -22.35 -10.85
C ARG A 40 11.60 -22.60 -10.80
N SER A 41 12.38 -21.79 -10.07
CA SER A 41 13.82 -22.08 -9.92
C SER A 41 14.47 -21.39 -8.73
N SER A 42 14.43 -22.07 -7.58
CA SER A 42 15.62 -22.56 -6.86
C SER A 42 15.17 -23.02 -5.48
N LEU A 43 15.59 -24.22 -5.08
CA LEU A 43 15.19 -24.85 -3.81
C LEU A 43 15.69 -24.08 -2.57
N LEU A 44 16.39 -22.94 -2.74
CA LEU A 44 16.97 -22.11 -1.69
C LEU A 44 16.90 -20.61 -2.02
N ALA A 45 15.88 -20.10 -2.72
CA ALA A 45 15.69 -18.65 -2.81
C ALA A 45 15.54 -18.08 -1.39
N SER A 46 16.45 -17.18 -1.01
CA SER A 46 16.47 -16.62 0.34
C SER A 46 15.22 -15.77 0.55
N TYR A 47 14.87 -15.52 1.83
CA TYR A 47 13.77 -14.61 2.16
C TYR A 47 13.91 -13.25 1.44
N MET A 48 15.14 -12.74 1.35
CA MET A 48 15.44 -11.46 0.72
C MET A 48 15.15 -11.49 -0.79
N ASP A 49 15.56 -12.56 -1.48
CA ASP A 49 15.33 -12.70 -2.93
C ASP A 49 13.83 -12.70 -3.26
N LYS A 50 13.05 -13.46 -2.48
CA LYS A 50 11.60 -13.50 -2.63
C LYS A 50 10.96 -12.15 -2.32
N SER A 51 11.42 -11.45 -1.28
CA SER A 51 10.89 -10.14 -0.92
C SER A 51 11.10 -9.11 -2.04
N GLU A 52 12.28 -9.14 -2.68
CA GLU A 52 12.60 -8.24 -3.79
C GLU A 52 11.78 -8.56 -5.04
N GLU A 53 11.56 -9.84 -5.33
CA GLU A 53 10.69 -10.27 -6.43
C GLU A 53 9.25 -9.75 -6.26
N PHE A 54 8.67 -9.93 -5.07
CA PHE A 54 7.33 -9.41 -4.77
C PHE A 54 7.26 -7.90 -4.84
N TYR A 55 8.24 -7.18 -4.29
CA TYR A 55 8.32 -5.73 -4.38
C TYR A 55 8.29 -5.25 -5.83
N ARG A 56 9.12 -5.84 -6.71
CA ARG A 56 9.16 -5.50 -8.14
C ARG A 56 7.84 -5.79 -8.83
N ALA A 57 7.21 -6.91 -8.52
CA ALA A 57 5.91 -7.28 -9.09
C ALA A 57 4.81 -6.29 -8.66
N MET A 58 4.75 -5.91 -7.38
CA MET A 58 3.80 -4.92 -6.86
C MET A 58 4.02 -3.54 -7.49
N LYS A 59 5.28 -3.12 -7.64
CA LYS A 59 5.64 -1.87 -8.31
C LYS A 59 5.19 -1.85 -9.78
N GLY A 60 5.43 -2.94 -10.51
CA GLY A 60 4.92 -3.11 -11.88
C GLY A 60 3.38 -3.10 -11.94
N CYS A 61 2.72 -3.80 -11.02
CA CYS A 61 1.25 -3.80 -10.94
C CYS A 61 0.68 -2.41 -10.67
N SER A 62 1.35 -1.61 -9.82
CA SER A 62 0.94 -0.23 -9.52
C SER A 62 0.92 0.63 -10.79
N SER A 63 1.91 0.48 -11.68
CA SER A 63 1.93 1.20 -12.98
C SER A 63 0.87 0.74 -13.97
N LEU A 64 0.41 -0.51 -13.87
CA LEU A 64 -0.60 -1.09 -14.76
C LEU A 64 -2.03 -0.93 -14.23
N ALA A 65 -2.20 -0.56 -12.95
CA ALA A 65 -3.48 -0.46 -12.26
C ALA A 65 -4.39 -1.71 -12.41
N SER A 66 -3.79 -2.90 -12.50
CA SER A 66 -4.54 -4.15 -12.76
C SER A 66 -5.06 -4.80 -11.47
N VAL A 67 -6.36 -4.66 -11.22
CA VAL A 67 -7.08 -5.28 -10.10
C VAL A 67 -6.85 -6.79 -10.00
N SER A 68 -6.87 -7.48 -11.14
CA SER A 68 -6.72 -8.94 -11.19
C SER A 68 -5.31 -9.39 -10.76
N VAL A 69 -4.28 -8.62 -11.14
CA VAL A 69 -2.89 -8.91 -10.78
C VAL A 69 -2.65 -8.57 -9.31
N ALA A 70 -3.16 -7.44 -8.83
CA ALA A 70 -3.03 -7.01 -7.44
C ALA A 70 -3.53 -8.09 -6.45
N ARG A 71 -4.73 -8.65 -6.69
CA ARG A 71 -5.30 -9.70 -5.84
C ARG A 71 -4.56 -11.03 -5.93
N LYS A 72 -4.06 -11.40 -7.12
CA LYS A 72 -3.23 -12.61 -7.29
C LYS A 72 -1.91 -12.48 -6.55
N LEU A 73 -1.25 -11.33 -6.65
CA LEU A 73 0.00 -11.05 -5.93
C LEU A 73 -0.21 -11.11 -4.42
N HIS A 74 -1.30 -10.52 -3.90
CA HIS A 74 -1.60 -10.62 -2.47
C HIS A 74 -1.83 -12.07 -2.03
N ALA A 75 -2.62 -12.85 -2.78
CA ALA A 75 -2.83 -14.27 -2.46
C ALA A 75 -1.51 -15.07 -2.46
N GLN A 76 -0.64 -14.83 -3.44
CA GLN A 76 0.68 -15.46 -3.51
C GLN A 76 1.59 -15.03 -2.35
N LEU A 77 1.53 -13.77 -1.93
CA LEU A 77 2.29 -13.25 -0.80
C LEU A 77 1.92 -13.98 0.51
N ILE A 78 0.63 -14.26 0.71
CA ILE A 78 0.13 -15.03 1.86
C ILE A 78 0.62 -16.49 1.76
N LEU A 79 0.43 -17.13 0.60
CA LEU A 79 0.77 -18.54 0.40
C LEU A 79 2.27 -18.82 0.52
N THR A 80 3.12 -17.86 0.17
CA THR A 80 4.58 -17.97 0.30
C THR A 80 5.09 -17.76 1.72
N GLY A 81 4.23 -17.30 2.64
CA GLY A 81 4.55 -17.14 4.07
C GLY A 81 5.44 -15.93 4.40
N ILE A 82 5.69 -15.03 3.45
CA ILE A 82 6.52 -13.84 3.66
C ILE A 82 5.70 -12.55 3.87
N GLY A 83 4.37 -12.65 3.79
CA GLY A 83 3.45 -11.50 3.90
C GLY A 83 3.38 -10.81 5.26
N SER A 84 4.07 -11.32 6.29
CA SER A 84 4.19 -10.66 7.61
C SER A 84 5.19 -9.50 7.62
N SER A 85 5.94 -9.31 6.53
CA SER A 85 6.90 -8.21 6.39
C SER A 85 6.17 -6.87 6.27
N VAL A 86 6.37 -5.95 7.22
CA VAL A 86 5.81 -4.59 7.15
C VAL A 86 6.26 -3.87 5.88
N PHE A 87 7.46 -4.15 5.39
CA PHE A 87 7.94 -3.64 4.11
C PHE A 87 7.03 -4.08 2.95
N LEU A 88 6.73 -5.37 2.83
CA LEU A 88 5.88 -5.89 1.74
C LEU A 88 4.42 -5.45 1.93
N GLN A 89 3.94 -5.38 3.16
CA GLN A 89 2.61 -4.88 3.48
C GLN A 89 2.46 -3.41 3.05
N ASN A 90 3.44 -2.54 3.30
CA ASN A 90 3.38 -1.15 2.85
C ASN A 90 3.32 -1.02 1.33
N HIS A 91 4.09 -1.83 0.61
CA HIS A 91 4.03 -1.86 -0.87
C HIS A 91 2.70 -2.42 -1.40
N LEU A 92 2.12 -3.38 -0.67
CA LEU A 92 0.81 -3.92 -0.98
C LEU A 92 -0.28 -2.85 -0.83
N LEU A 93 -0.23 -2.03 0.24
CA LEU A 93 -1.13 -0.89 0.42
C LEU A 93 -1.02 0.10 -0.74
N HIS A 94 0.20 0.50 -1.10
CA HIS A 94 0.44 1.41 -2.22
C HIS A 94 -0.13 0.86 -3.54
N MET A 95 0.11 -0.43 -3.82
CA MET A 95 -0.41 -1.09 -5.01
C MET A 95 -1.94 -1.10 -5.02
N TYR A 96 -2.59 -1.37 -3.89
CA TYR A 96 -4.05 -1.36 -3.81
C TYR A 96 -4.63 0.02 -4.10
N PHE A 97 -4.06 1.09 -3.54
CA PHE A 97 -4.50 2.45 -3.88
C PHE A 97 -4.26 2.80 -5.35
N SER A 98 -3.14 2.37 -5.93
CA SER A 98 -2.87 2.58 -7.37
C SER A 98 -3.86 1.83 -8.28
N CYS A 99 -4.51 0.78 -7.79
CA CYS A 99 -5.54 0.02 -8.50
C CYS A 99 -6.97 0.45 -8.13
N ASP A 100 -7.14 1.55 -7.39
CA ASP A 100 -8.43 2.04 -6.86
C ASP A 100 -9.19 1.00 -6.00
N LEU A 101 -8.43 0.13 -5.32
CA LEU A 101 -8.96 -0.92 -4.46
C LEU A 101 -8.91 -0.49 -2.98
N VAL A 102 -9.54 0.65 -2.68
CA VAL A 102 -9.49 1.27 -1.35
C VAL A 102 -9.96 0.32 -0.24
N GLY A 103 -11.02 -0.45 -0.49
CA GLY A 103 -11.53 -1.43 0.48
C GLY A 103 -10.56 -2.59 0.73
N ASP A 104 -9.81 -3.04 -0.28
CA ASP A 104 -8.75 -4.04 -0.11
C ASP A 104 -7.57 -3.46 0.67
N ALA A 105 -7.20 -2.20 0.43
CA ALA A 105 -6.15 -1.50 1.19
C ALA A 105 -6.51 -1.37 2.68
N CYS A 106 -7.75 -0.96 3.01
CA CYS A 106 -8.22 -0.86 4.39
C CYS A 106 -8.17 -2.22 5.12
N ARG A 107 -8.58 -3.30 4.44
CA ARG A 107 -8.49 -4.66 5.00
C ARG A 107 -7.04 -5.07 5.25
N ALA A 108 -6.17 -4.91 4.25
CA ALA A 108 -4.76 -5.25 4.37
C ALA A 108 -4.07 -4.45 5.51
N PHE A 109 -4.42 -3.17 5.68
CA PHE A 109 -3.90 -2.35 6.77
C PHE A 109 -4.33 -2.87 8.15
N SER A 110 -5.60 -3.30 8.28
CA SER A 110 -6.11 -3.87 9.54
C SER A 110 -5.44 -5.19 9.95
N GLU A 111 -4.81 -5.89 9.01
CA GLU A 111 -4.06 -7.12 9.25
C GLU A 111 -2.60 -6.86 9.69
N ILE A 112 -2.12 -5.61 9.57
CA ILE A 112 -0.76 -5.24 10.02
C ILE A 112 -0.77 -5.18 11.56
N LYS A 113 -0.10 -6.13 12.22
CA LYS A 113 -0.06 -6.20 13.69
C LYS A 113 0.58 -4.97 14.35
N HIS A 114 1.64 -4.44 13.72
CA HIS A 114 2.43 -3.32 14.23
C HIS A 114 2.71 -2.33 13.09
N PRO A 115 1.70 -1.53 12.69
CA PRO A 115 1.88 -0.57 11.60
C PRO A 115 2.90 0.49 12.02
N ASN A 116 3.92 0.68 11.19
CA ASN A 116 4.91 1.72 11.41
C ASN A 116 4.43 3.04 10.81
N ILE A 117 5.18 4.13 11.04
CA ILE A 117 4.81 5.46 10.55
C ILE A 117 4.60 5.51 9.03
N PHE A 118 5.35 4.70 8.27
CA PHE A 118 5.18 4.57 6.82
C PHE A 118 3.85 3.90 6.45
N SER A 119 3.41 2.86 7.19
CA SER A 119 2.12 2.22 6.99
C SER A 119 0.97 3.23 7.14
N TRP A 120 1.00 4.01 8.22
CA TRP A 120 0.01 5.06 8.49
C TRP A 120 0.02 6.15 7.41
N ASN A 121 1.20 6.69 7.10
CA ASN A 121 1.37 7.73 6.09
C ASN A 121 0.90 7.26 4.70
N THR A 122 1.16 5.99 4.35
CA THR A 122 0.68 5.40 3.09
C THR A 122 -0.85 5.34 3.04
N MET A 123 -1.49 4.91 4.14
CA MET A 123 -2.96 4.86 4.21
C MET A 123 -3.60 6.24 4.13
N ILE A 124 -3.09 7.21 4.89
CA ILE A 124 -3.64 8.57 4.92
C ILE A 124 -3.54 9.21 3.53
N ASN A 125 -2.37 9.12 2.91
CA ASN A 125 -2.17 9.65 1.56
C ASN A 125 -3.07 8.94 0.53
N GLY A 126 -3.19 7.61 0.63
CA GLY A 126 -4.07 6.83 -0.25
C GLY A 126 -5.54 7.23 -0.12
N LEU A 127 -6.06 7.32 1.11
CA LEU A 127 -7.45 7.74 1.37
C LEU A 127 -7.71 9.18 0.89
N ALA A 128 -6.77 10.10 1.14
CA ALA A 128 -6.87 11.47 0.68
C ALA A 128 -6.95 11.58 -0.85
N ASN A 129 -6.13 10.81 -1.57
CA ASN A 129 -6.12 10.78 -3.03
C ASN A 129 -7.35 10.08 -3.62
N SER A 130 -7.99 9.18 -2.88
CA SER A 130 -9.26 8.55 -3.24
C SER A 130 -10.49 9.36 -2.79
N HIS A 131 -10.36 10.67 -2.56
CA HIS A 131 -11.44 11.57 -2.13
C HIS A 131 -12.11 11.21 -0.78
N ARG A 132 -11.42 10.45 0.07
CA ARG A 132 -11.89 10.06 1.43
C ARG A 132 -11.14 10.84 2.50
N ILE A 133 -11.08 12.17 2.34
CA ILE A 133 -10.30 13.06 3.23
C ILE A 133 -10.75 13.01 4.69
N CYS A 134 -12.05 12.82 4.96
CA CYS A 134 -12.56 12.68 6.32
C CYS A 134 -11.97 11.45 7.01
N GLU A 135 -11.94 10.30 6.33
CA GLU A 135 -11.36 9.07 6.87
C GLU A 135 -9.84 9.15 7.01
N ALA A 136 -9.16 9.87 6.10
CA ALA A 136 -7.75 10.19 6.25
C ALA A 136 -7.48 11.00 7.53
N GLY A 137 -8.35 11.96 7.85
CA GLY A 137 -8.29 12.75 9.09
C GLY A 137 -8.52 11.91 10.34
N GLU A 138 -9.55 11.06 10.34
CA GLU A 138 -9.80 10.12 11.46
C GLU A 138 -8.62 9.17 11.68
N LEU A 139 -7.99 8.70 10.60
CA LEU A 139 -6.84 7.82 10.67
C LEU A 139 -5.61 8.56 11.20
N PHE A 140 -5.41 9.82 10.78
CA PHE A 140 -4.36 10.70 11.29
C PHE A 140 -4.50 10.92 12.81
N GLU A 141 -5.70 11.19 13.31
CA GLU A 141 -5.95 11.37 14.74
C GLU A 141 -5.57 10.10 15.54
N LYS A 142 -5.91 8.92 15.00
CA LYS A 142 -5.59 7.61 15.59
C LYS A 142 -4.10 7.23 15.56
N MET A 143 -3.26 7.97 14.82
CA MET A 143 -1.83 7.66 14.76
C MET A 143 -1.17 7.82 16.14
N PRO A 144 -0.51 6.77 16.68
CA PRO A 144 0.14 6.83 17.99
C PRO A 144 1.29 7.84 18.05
N GLN A 145 2.00 8.01 16.93
CA GLN A 145 3.09 8.96 16.76
C GLN A 145 2.96 9.59 15.37
N LYS A 146 3.17 10.90 15.31
CA LYS A 146 3.11 11.71 14.08
C LYS A 146 4.48 12.35 13.89
N ASP A 147 5.02 12.28 12.69
CA ASP A 147 6.24 12.99 12.31
C ASP A 147 5.92 14.14 11.35
N VAL A 148 6.94 14.91 11.01
CA VAL A 148 6.82 16.03 10.05
C VAL A 148 6.20 15.55 8.72
N VAL A 149 6.47 14.31 8.30
CA VAL A 149 5.89 13.74 7.08
C VAL A 149 4.39 13.51 7.23
N SER A 150 3.94 12.94 8.36
CA SER A 150 2.51 12.76 8.66
C SER A 150 1.74 14.08 8.59
N TRP A 151 2.28 15.13 9.23
CA TRP A 151 1.68 16.47 9.20
C TRP A 151 1.63 17.07 7.80
N ASN A 152 2.73 16.95 7.04
CA ASN A 152 2.81 17.44 5.66
C ASN A 152 1.82 16.73 4.74
N ILE A 153 1.64 15.41 4.89
CA ILE A 153 0.65 14.64 4.14
C ILE A 153 -0.74 15.20 4.42
N MET A 154 -1.10 15.39 5.69
CA MET A 154 -2.46 15.85 6.03
C MET A 154 -2.72 17.30 5.59
N MET A 155 -1.74 18.20 5.74
CA MET A 155 -1.84 19.57 5.25
C MET A 155 -2.02 19.64 3.74
N SER A 156 -1.22 18.87 2.99
CA SER A 156 -1.31 18.77 1.53
C SER A 156 -2.64 18.14 1.10
N ALA A 157 -3.10 17.13 1.82
CA ALA A 157 -4.36 16.46 1.58
C ALA A 157 -5.56 17.43 1.71
N TYR A 158 -5.62 18.22 2.78
CA TYR A 158 -6.67 19.23 2.93
C TYR A 158 -6.60 20.33 1.87
N PHE A 159 -5.39 20.78 1.52
CA PHE A 159 -5.20 21.79 0.50
C PHE A 159 -5.72 21.32 -0.87
N ASN A 160 -5.30 20.13 -1.30
CA ASN A 160 -5.70 19.54 -2.58
C ASN A 160 -7.19 19.18 -2.65
N ASN A 161 -7.84 18.95 -1.51
CA ASN A 161 -9.29 18.71 -1.42
C ASN A 161 -10.10 20.01 -1.20
N GLY A 162 -9.51 21.19 -1.41
CA GLY A 162 -10.23 22.47 -1.36
C GLY A 162 -10.62 22.91 0.05
N ARG A 163 -9.89 22.46 1.08
CA ARG A 163 -10.14 22.76 2.49
C ARG A 163 -8.99 23.58 3.12
N PRO A 164 -8.69 24.79 2.62
CA PRO A 164 -7.53 25.57 3.09
C PRO A 164 -7.62 25.99 4.57
N GLY A 165 -8.84 26.17 5.09
CA GLY A 165 -9.04 26.48 6.51
C GLY A 165 -8.59 25.33 7.42
N ASP A 166 -8.83 24.09 7.01
CA ASP A 166 -8.35 22.91 7.74
C ASP A 166 -6.84 22.76 7.60
N THR A 167 -6.23 23.10 6.45
CA THR A 167 -4.77 23.15 6.30
C THR A 167 -4.13 24.11 7.31
N VAL A 168 -4.65 25.33 7.45
CA VAL A 168 -4.15 26.30 8.43
C VAL A 168 -4.35 25.78 9.85
N ARG A 169 -5.49 25.16 10.15
CA ARG A 169 -5.73 24.53 11.46
C ARG A 169 -4.68 23.45 11.76
N MET A 170 -4.37 22.57 10.80
CA MET A 170 -3.34 21.55 10.98
C MET A 170 -1.95 22.15 11.23
N PHE A 171 -1.60 23.24 10.56
CA PHE A 171 -0.33 23.94 10.79
C PHE A 171 -0.26 24.52 12.21
N LEU A 172 -1.35 25.13 12.71
CA LEU A 172 -1.40 25.66 14.07
C LEU A 172 -1.29 24.53 15.12
N LEU A 173 -1.99 23.41 14.91
CA LEU A 173 -1.90 22.24 15.79
C LEU A 173 -0.48 21.65 15.84
N LEU A 174 0.21 21.60 14.69
CA LEU A 174 1.61 21.18 14.65
C LEU A 174 2.50 22.09 15.52
N LEU A 175 2.31 23.41 15.43
CA LEU A 175 3.07 24.35 16.25
C LEU A 175 2.80 24.14 17.74
N GLU A 176 1.55 23.92 18.13
CA GLU A 176 1.19 23.62 19.52
C GLU A 176 1.83 22.32 20.02
N GLU A 177 1.78 21.24 19.24
CA GLU A 177 2.43 19.97 19.62
C GLU A 177 3.96 20.10 19.72
N CYS A 178 4.60 20.84 18.80
CA CYS A 178 6.03 21.10 18.85
C CYS A 178 6.46 21.98 20.04
N ILE A 179 5.57 22.84 20.55
CA ILE A 179 5.83 23.68 21.73
C ILE A 179 5.68 22.85 23.03
N VAL A 180 4.78 21.86 23.06
CA VAL A 180 4.49 21.04 24.26
C VAL A 180 5.46 19.85 24.40
N SER A 181 6.13 19.42 23.34
CA SER A 181 7.26 18.48 23.40
C SER A 181 8.55 19.22 23.05
N PRO A 182 9.31 19.75 24.03
CA PRO A 182 10.63 20.29 23.76
C PRO A 182 11.46 19.17 23.14
N ILE A 183 11.81 19.35 21.87
CA ILE A 183 12.94 18.74 21.18
C ILE A 183 14.01 18.34 22.21
N SER A 184 14.01 17.07 22.61
CA SER A 184 15.14 16.51 23.32
C SER A 184 16.31 16.60 22.36
N SER A 185 17.28 17.47 22.68
CA SER A 185 18.57 17.69 22.02
C SER A 185 18.59 18.35 20.62
N SER A 186 18.63 19.69 20.55
CA SER A 186 19.38 20.39 19.47
C SER A 186 19.57 21.92 19.58
N PHE A 187 19.22 22.61 20.68
CA PHE A 187 19.61 24.03 20.84
C PHE A 187 20.37 24.32 22.13
N LEU A 188 21.45 23.57 22.36
CA LEU A 188 22.56 24.05 23.19
C LEU A 188 23.91 23.62 22.59
N CYS A 189 24.28 24.28 21.50
CA CYS A 189 25.68 24.59 21.20
C CYS A 189 25.74 26.08 20.91
N VAL A 190 26.06 26.85 21.96
CA VAL A 190 26.89 28.06 21.84
C VAL A 190 28.30 27.61 21.51
#